data_AF-A0A6L9LE62-F1
#
_entry.id   AF-A0A6L9LE62-F1
#
_cell.length_a   1.000
_cell.length_b   1.000
_cell.length_c   1.000
_cell.angle_alpha   90.00
_cell.angle_beta   90.00
_cell.angle_gamma   90.00
#
_symmetry.space_group_name_H-M   'P 1'
#
loop_
_entity.id
_entity.type
_entity.pdbx_description
1 polymer ?
#
loop_
_entity_poly.entity_id
_entity_poly.type
_entity_poly.pdbx_seq_one_letter_code
_entity_poly.pdbx_strand_id
1 'polypeptide(L)'
;MKLISCILYVLLLSLSGFCQKVANYSTGRPGTKDYEEFSFWVRGNKRSDVTYTFGEKWQQITVSYVGKDVLNGEQCFKVRFPNQYELYIVPRRQELKIADKAGKYIKYYAWKYEGPVNGVGTFCQPCADNGQEAMQLLKAYYLK
;
A
#
# COMPACT_ATOMS: atom_id res chain seq x y z
N MET A 1 24.00 12.42 -57.98
CA MET A 1 24.70 12.62 -56.70
C MET A 1 23.84 12.07 -55.58
N LYS A 2 24.34 11.06 -54.85
CA LYS A 2 23.81 10.51 -53.59
C LYS A 2 24.58 11.14 -52.40
N LEU A 3 24.07 10.90 -51.18
CA LEU A 3 24.58 11.26 -49.84
C LEU A 3 24.15 12.67 -49.41
N ILE A 4 23.49 12.94 -48.26
CA ILE A 4 23.60 12.47 -46.86
C ILE A 4 22.22 12.75 -46.22
N SER A 5 21.35 11.82 -45.79
CA SER A 5 21.41 10.82 -44.69
C SER A 5 21.76 11.37 -43.30
N CYS A 6 20.73 11.46 -42.45
CA CYS A 6 20.76 11.20 -41.00
C CYS A 6 21.73 12.02 -40.13
N ILE A 7 21.18 12.88 -39.28
CA ILE A 7 21.64 13.26 -37.91
C ILE A 7 20.51 14.18 -37.39
N LEU A 8 19.89 14.00 -36.23
CA LEU A 8 20.01 12.99 -35.20
C LEU A 8 18.76 13.17 -34.33
N TYR A 9 18.11 12.05 -34.05
CA TYR A 9 17.16 11.83 -32.97
C TYR A 9 17.67 12.40 -31.64
N VAL A 10 16.78 12.40 -30.65
CA VAL A 10 17.02 12.56 -29.21
C VAL A 10 16.75 13.98 -28.69
N LEU A 11 15.48 14.24 -28.37
CA LEU A 11 15.11 14.54 -26.98
C LEU A 11 13.60 14.38 -26.76
N LEU A 12 13.04 13.21 -27.11
CA LEU A 12 11.82 12.75 -26.45
C LEU A 12 12.24 12.25 -25.07
N LEU A 13 12.49 13.18 -24.15
CA LEU A 13 12.41 12.91 -22.73
C LEU A 13 10.98 12.45 -22.49
N SER A 14 10.79 11.14 -22.51
CA SER A 14 9.60 10.51 -21.95
C SER A 14 9.54 10.95 -20.50
N LEU A 15 8.72 11.96 -20.23
CA LEU A 15 8.12 12.20 -18.92
C LEU A 15 7.33 10.93 -18.60
N SER A 16 8.06 9.91 -18.15
CA SER A 16 7.51 8.75 -17.49
C SER A 16 6.93 9.32 -16.21
N GLY A 17 5.67 9.76 -16.26
CA GLY A 17 4.96 10.19 -15.06
C GLY A 17 5.17 9.09 -14.04
N PHE A 18 5.84 9.43 -12.93
CA PHE A 18 6.12 8.47 -11.86
C PHE A 18 4.77 8.05 -11.29
N CYS A 19 4.21 6.97 -11.83
CA CYS A 19 2.95 6.42 -11.37
C CYS A 19 3.16 5.98 -9.92
N GLN A 20 2.38 6.60 -9.04
CA GLN A 20 2.34 6.28 -7.62
C GLN A 20 0.91 5.86 -7.28
N LYS A 21 0.81 4.73 -6.59
CA LYS A 21 -0.45 4.21 -6.07
C LYS A 21 -0.29 3.81 -4.61
N VAL A 22 -1.33 4.00 -3.81
CA VAL A 22 -1.38 3.61 -2.40
C VAL A 22 -2.67 2.87 -2.10
N ALA A 23 -2.56 1.77 -1.38
CA ALA A 23 -3.68 1.03 -0.85
C ALA A 23 -3.76 1.26 0.66
N ASN A 24 -4.86 1.86 1.13
CA ASN A 24 -5.09 2.14 2.56
C ASN A 24 -6.08 1.13 3.12
N TYR A 25 -5.75 0.57 4.29
CA TYR A 25 -6.61 -0.34 5.01
C TYR A 25 -6.63 0.06 6.48
N SER A 26 -7.82 0.23 7.04
CA SER A 26 -7.99 0.70 8.42
C SER A 26 -8.93 -0.18 9.23
N THR A 27 -8.84 -0.02 10.54
CA THR A 27 -9.75 -0.58 11.54
C THR A 27 -9.97 0.44 12.65
N GLY A 28 -11.06 0.30 13.40
CA GLY A 28 -11.51 1.31 14.34
C GLY A 28 -12.05 2.57 13.64
N ARG A 29 -12.31 3.63 14.42
CA ARG A 29 -12.89 4.88 13.92
C ARG A 29 -11.82 5.99 13.89
N PRO A 30 -11.71 6.79 12.81
CA PRO A 30 -10.78 7.92 12.81
C PRO A 30 -10.99 8.84 14.02
N GLY A 31 -9.90 9.21 14.70
CA GLY A 31 -9.93 10.07 15.88
C GLY A 31 -10.17 9.35 17.21
N THR A 32 -10.17 8.02 17.24
CA THR A 32 -10.31 7.23 18.47
C THR A 32 -9.02 6.45 18.79
N LYS A 33 -8.87 6.02 20.06
CA LYS A 33 -7.68 5.31 20.55
C LYS A 33 -7.42 3.96 19.87
N ASP A 34 -8.46 3.35 19.32
CA ASP A 34 -8.43 2.06 18.62
C ASP A 34 -8.26 2.21 17.10
N TYR A 35 -8.14 3.44 16.60
CA TYR A 35 -7.86 3.69 15.18
C TYR A 35 -6.50 3.15 14.79
N GLU A 36 -6.46 2.38 13.71
CA GLU A 36 -5.23 1.92 13.09
C GLU A 36 -5.40 1.85 11.58
N GLU A 37 -4.34 2.17 10.85
CA GLU A 37 -4.32 2.18 9.40
C GLU A 37 -2.95 1.75 8.87
N PHE A 38 -2.95 0.90 7.86
CA PHE A 38 -1.78 0.64 7.04
C PHE A 38 -1.94 1.27 5.65
N SER A 39 -0.91 1.98 5.19
CA SER A 39 -0.82 2.49 3.82
C SER A 39 0.34 1.81 3.10
N PHE A 40 0.02 1.13 1.99
CA PHE A 40 0.99 0.37 1.20
C PHE A 40 1.28 1.09 -0.12
N TRP A 41 2.46 1.69 -0.22
CA TRP A 41 2.83 2.49 -1.39
C TRP A 41 3.51 1.66 -2.47
N VAL A 42 3.18 1.98 -3.72
CA VAL A 42 3.84 1.52 -4.93
C VAL A 42 4.24 2.75 -5.72
N ARG A 43 5.53 2.89 -6.04
CA ARG A 43 6.07 4.01 -6.82
C ARG A 43 6.92 3.46 -7.96
N GLY A 44 6.68 3.94 -9.18
CA GLY A 44 7.44 3.50 -10.35
C GLY A 44 7.39 1.99 -10.57
N ASN A 45 6.20 1.38 -10.38
CA ASN A 45 5.97 -0.06 -10.49
C ASN A 45 6.83 -0.92 -9.54
N LYS A 46 7.21 -0.38 -8.38
CA LYS A 46 7.91 -1.10 -7.33
C LYS A 46 7.27 -0.81 -5.98
N ARG A 47 7.35 -1.77 -5.06
CA ARG A 47 7.05 -1.54 -3.65
C ARG A 47 7.91 -0.37 -3.16
N SER A 48 7.28 0.54 -2.41
CA SER A 48 7.94 1.65 -1.74
C SER A 48 7.70 1.53 -0.22
N ASP A 49 7.16 2.57 0.40
CA ASP A 49 7.00 2.67 1.84
C ASP A 49 5.75 1.91 2.31
N VAL A 50 5.81 1.41 3.55
CA VAL A 50 4.61 1.00 4.30
C VAL A 50 4.54 1.86 5.54
N THR A 51 3.45 2.60 5.71
CA THR A 51 3.20 3.40 6.90
C THR A 51 2.11 2.78 7.74
N TYR A 52 2.25 2.94 9.06
CA TYR A 52 1.27 2.56 10.05
C TYR A 52 0.87 3.80 10.85
N THR A 53 -0.42 4.15 10.79
CA THR A 53 -1.01 5.29 11.49
C THR A 53 -1.92 4.78 12.59
N PHE A 54 -1.85 5.34 13.80
CA PHE A 54 -2.61 4.85 14.94
C PHE A 54 -3.00 5.90 15.97
N GLY A 55 -4.02 5.57 16.75
CA GLY A 55 -4.52 6.32 17.89
C GLY A 55 -5.24 7.62 17.53
N GLU A 56 -5.67 8.34 18.58
CA GLU A 56 -6.52 9.54 18.46
C GLU A 56 -5.86 10.69 17.72
N LYS A 57 -4.52 10.77 17.80
CA LYS A 57 -3.71 11.85 17.20
C LYS A 57 -3.07 11.47 15.88
N TRP A 58 -3.49 10.36 15.27
CA TRP A 58 -2.95 9.86 13.99
C TRP A 58 -1.42 9.79 13.98
N GLN A 59 -0.84 9.21 15.03
CA GLN A 59 0.60 9.01 15.09
C GLN A 59 1.01 8.08 13.95
N GLN A 60 2.01 8.47 13.16
CA GLN A 60 2.45 7.71 11.99
C GLN A 60 3.89 7.23 12.18
N ILE A 61 4.13 5.97 11.84
CA ILE A 61 5.46 5.37 11.76
C ILE A 61 5.63 4.64 10.43
N THR A 62 6.87 4.53 9.97
CA THR A 62 7.22 3.66 8.83
C THR A 62 7.52 2.26 9.36
N VAL A 63 6.96 1.25 8.70
CA VAL A 63 7.26 -0.17 8.96
C VAL A 63 7.98 -0.77 7.75
N SER A 64 8.89 -1.69 8.01
CA SER A 64 9.69 -2.31 6.96
C SER A 64 8.99 -3.53 6.38
N TYR A 65 8.93 -3.65 5.06
CA TYR A 65 8.60 -4.94 4.44
C TYR A 65 9.74 -5.94 4.67
N VAL A 66 9.41 -7.13 5.17
CA VAL A 66 10.40 -8.19 5.44
C VAL A 66 10.47 -9.21 4.32
N GLY A 67 9.32 -9.65 3.80
CA GLY A 67 9.28 -10.75 2.84
C GLY A 67 7.90 -11.39 2.74
N LYS A 68 7.73 -12.25 1.73
CA LYS A 68 6.58 -13.13 1.60
C LYS A 68 6.69 -14.27 2.61
N ASP A 69 5.56 -14.80 3.04
CA ASP A 69 5.50 -15.93 3.96
C ASP A 69 4.15 -16.68 3.82
N VAL A 70 3.97 -17.72 4.62
CA VAL A 70 2.71 -18.45 4.76
C VAL A 70 2.32 -18.48 6.24
N LEU A 71 1.13 -17.99 6.57
CA LEU A 71 0.56 -18.05 7.91
C LEU A 71 -0.63 -19.00 7.91
N ASN A 72 -0.55 -20.12 8.63
CA ASN A 72 -1.62 -21.12 8.74
C ASN A 72 -2.17 -21.59 7.38
N GLY A 73 -1.29 -21.79 6.40
CA GLY A 73 -1.64 -22.22 5.04
C GLY A 73 -2.07 -21.09 4.09
N GLU A 74 -2.14 -19.84 4.56
CA GLU A 74 -2.52 -18.69 3.74
C GLU A 74 -1.30 -17.89 3.28
N GLN A 75 -1.24 -17.53 2.00
CA GLN A 75 -0.20 -16.64 1.47
C GLN A 75 -0.30 -15.26 2.12
N CYS A 76 0.85 -14.74 2.53
CA CYS A 76 0.94 -13.46 3.20
C CYS A 76 2.29 -12.79 2.96
N PHE A 77 2.44 -11.59 3.47
CA PHE A 77 3.74 -10.94 3.59
C PHE A 77 3.91 -10.34 4.98
N LYS A 78 5.15 -10.15 5.38
CA LYS A 78 5.52 -9.66 6.71
C LYS A 78 5.94 -8.21 6.67
N VAL A 79 5.52 -7.48 7.69
CA VAL A 79 6.04 -6.14 8.01
C VAL A 79 6.67 -6.17 9.39
N ARG A 80 7.72 -5.38 9.59
CA ARG A 80 8.45 -5.25 10.84
C ARG A 80 8.40 -3.81 11.34
N PHE A 81 7.98 -3.67 12.58
CA PHE A 81 7.94 -2.40 13.29
C PHE A 81 9.34 -2.03 13.79
N PRO A 82 9.60 -0.74 14.10
CA PRO A 82 10.90 -0.30 14.62
C PRO A 82 11.37 -1.07 15.87
N ASN A 83 10.43 -1.50 16.71
CA ASN A 83 10.67 -2.32 17.91
C ASN A 83 10.90 -3.82 17.61
N GLN A 84 11.16 -4.19 16.36
CA GLN A 84 11.36 -5.57 15.87
C GLN A 84 10.12 -6.47 15.92
N TYR A 85 8.95 -5.94 16.29
CA TYR A 85 7.72 -6.70 16.26
C TYR A 85 7.28 -6.95 14.81
N GLU A 86 6.93 -8.19 14.49
CA GLU A 86 6.51 -8.60 13.15
C GLU A 86 5.03 -8.91 13.08
N LEU A 87 4.38 -8.38 12.05
CA LEU A 87 3.00 -8.69 11.70
C LEU A 87 2.93 -9.30 10.30
N TYR A 88 2.06 -10.28 10.18
CA TYR A 88 1.74 -11.01 8.96
C TYR A 88 0.46 -10.40 8.38
N ILE A 89 0.57 -9.91 7.14
CA ILE A 89 -0.52 -9.31 6.38
C ILE A 89 -1.06 -10.35 5.42
N VAL A 90 -2.26 -10.86 5.69
CA VAL A 90 -2.95 -11.88 4.90
C VAL A 90 -4.08 -11.22 4.10
N PRO A 91 -3.93 -11.05 2.77
CA PRO A 91 -4.97 -10.40 1.98
C PRO A 91 -6.14 -11.35 1.70
N ARG A 92 -7.37 -10.92 2.01
CA ARG A 92 -8.60 -11.71 1.88
C ARG A 92 -9.70 -10.89 1.22
N ARG A 93 -10.06 -11.21 -0.03
CA ARG A 93 -11.05 -10.46 -0.83
C ARG A 93 -10.72 -8.97 -0.92
N GLN A 94 -11.33 -8.11 -0.09
CA GLN A 94 -11.07 -6.65 -0.03
C GLN A 94 -10.67 -6.20 1.38
N GLU A 95 -10.28 -7.14 2.25
CA GLU A 95 -9.86 -6.91 3.62
C GLU A 95 -8.49 -7.54 3.85
N LEU A 96 -7.83 -7.10 4.92
CA LEU A 96 -6.61 -7.70 5.43
C LEU A 96 -6.90 -8.34 6.78
N LYS A 97 -6.54 -9.62 6.92
CA LYS A 97 -6.31 -10.20 8.24
C LYS A 97 -4.86 -9.91 8.59
N ILE A 98 -4.64 -9.19 9.68
CA ILE A 98 -3.31 -8.88 10.21
C ILE A 98 -3.14 -9.61 11.53
N ALA A 99 -2.09 -10.41 11.63
CA ALA A 99 -1.84 -11.21 12.81
C ALA A 99 -0.35 -11.31 13.17
N ASP A 100 -0.04 -11.59 14.43
CA ASP A 100 1.29 -12.05 14.81
C ASP A 100 1.44 -13.55 14.57
N LYS A 101 2.68 -14.05 14.60
CA LYS A 101 2.96 -15.48 14.38
C LYS A 101 2.27 -16.38 15.42
N ALA A 102 2.16 -15.88 16.65
CA ALA A 102 1.58 -16.63 17.77
C ALA A 102 0.05 -16.62 17.80
N GLY A 103 -0.60 -15.78 16.98
CA GLY A 103 -2.05 -15.59 16.99
C GLY A 103 -2.60 -14.86 18.21
N LYS A 104 -1.75 -14.19 19.01
CA LYS A 104 -2.18 -13.35 20.14
C LYS A 104 -2.74 -12.02 19.67
N TYR A 105 -2.22 -11.51 18.56
CA TYR A 105 -2.73 -10.33 17.88
C TYR A 105 -3.43 -10.78 16.61
N ILE A 106 -4.73 -10.48 16.48
CA ILE A 106 -5.48 -10.69 15.24
C ILE A 106 -6.45 -9.52 15.08
N LYS A 107 -6.34 -8.81 13.96
CA LYS A 107 -7.29 -7.77 13.55
C LYS A 107 -7.62 -7.86 12.08
N TYR A 108 -8.79 -7.33 11.73
CA TYR A 108 -9.26 -7.21 10.36
C TYR A 108 -9.32 -5.74 9.97
N TYR A 109 -8.75 -5.43 8.81
CA TYR A 109 -8.68 -4.08 8.27
C TYR A 109 -9.44 -4.05 6.95
N ALA A 110 -10.43 -3.18 6.86
CA ALA A 110 -11.18 -2.95 5.64
C ALA A 110 -10.46 -1.93 4.76
N TRP A 111 -10.63 -2.03 3.44
CA TRP A 111 -10.16 -0.98 2.53
C TRP A 111 -10.77 0.38 2.93
N LYS A 112 -9.92 1.39 3.02
CA LYS A 112 -10.31 2.76 3.36
C LYS A 112 -10.39 3.60 2.09
N TYR A 113 -11.58 4.09 1.78
CA TYR A 113 -11.77 5.08 0.73
C TYR A 113 -11.19 6.43 1.16
N GLU A 114 -10.39 7.03 0.29
CA GLU A 114 -9.77 8.34 0.47
C GLU A 114 -10.14 9.23 -0.70
N GLY A 115 -11.19 10.03 -0.54
CA GLY A 115 -11.68 10.89 -1.60
C GLY A 115 -12.93 11.66 -1.17
N PRO A 116 -13.56 12.39 -2.11
CA PRO A 116 -14.72 13.21 -1.79
C PRO A 116 -15.88 12.35 -1.31
N VAL A 117 -16.49 12.76 -0.20
CA VAL A 117 -17.72 12.14 0.30
C VAL A 117 -18.86 13.09 0.00
N ASN A 118 -19.86 12.65 -0.77
CA ASN A 118 -20.98 13.48 -1.20
C ASN A 118 -20.55 14.80 -1.89
N GLY A 119 -19.47 14.75 -2.67
CA GLY A 119 -18.92 15.92 -3.37
C GLY A 119 -18.10 16.88 -2.50
N VAL A 120 -17.90 16.58 -1.21
CA VAL A 120 -17.07 17.39 -0.30
C VAL A 120 -15.70 16.73 -0.11
N GLY A 121 -14.63 17.48 -0.34
CA GLY A 121 -13.24 17.02 -0.24
C GLY A 121 -12.52 16.99 -1.59
N THR A 122 -11.26 16.57 -1.59
CA THR A 122 -10.44 16.43 -2.80
C THR A 122 -10.15 14.96 -3.07
N PHE A 123 -10.01 14.62 -4.35
CA PHE A 123 -9.58 13.28 -4.75
C PHE A 123 -8.15 13.01 -4.29
N CYS A 124 -7.95 11.89 -3.59
CA CYS A 124 -6.62 11.35 -3.38
C CYS A 124 -6.15 10.70 -4.69
N GLN A 125 -5.43 11.48 -5.51
CA GLN A 125 -4.85 11.00 -6.77
C GLN A 125 -4.02 9.71 -6.65
N PRO A 126 -3.17 9.52 -5.61
CA PRO A 126 -2.42 8.27 -5.49
C PRO A 126 -3.25 7.13 -4.91
N CYS A 127 -4.44 7.35 -4.35
CA CYS A 127 -5.17 6.27 -3.71
C CYS A 127 -5.75 5.30 -4.73
N ALA A 128 -5.92 4.04 -4.31
CA ALA A 128 -6.72 3.09 -5.06
C ALA A 128 -8.18 3.58 -5.13
N ASP A 129 -8.76 3.51 -6.32
CA ASP A 129 -10.09 4.02 -6.63
C ASP A 129 -11.19 3.16 -5.98
N ASN A 130 -10.89 1.88 -5.74
CA ASN A 130 -11.77 0.94 -5.06
C ASN A 130 -11.00 -0.18 -4.34
N GLY A 131 -11.69 -0.96 -3.50
CA GLY A 131 -11.10 -2.07 -2.76
C GLY A 131 -10.55 -3.21 -3.62
N GLN A 132 -11.03 -3.38 -4.86
CA GLN A 132 -10.49 -4.38 -5.78
C GLN A 132 -9.12 -3.95 -6.32
N GLU A 133 -8.97 -2.69 -6.74
CA GLU A 133 -7.68 -2.13 -7.15
C GLU A 133 -6.69 -2.15 -5.98
N ALA A 134 -7.13 -1.76 -4.78
CA ALA A 134 -6.32 -1.81 -3.57
C ALA A 134 -5.77 -3.22 -3.31
N MET A 135 -6.61 -4.26 -3.49
CA MET A 135 -6.19 -5.65 -3.34
C MET A 135 -5.25 -6.10 -4.46
N GLN A 136 -5.50 -5.68 -5.70
CA GLN A 136 -4.62 -5.99 -6.83
C GLN A 136 -3.23 -5.40 -6.64
N LEU A 137 -3.11 -4.18 -6.11
CA LEU A 137 -1.83 -3.56 -5.76
C LEU A 137 -1.04 -4.43 -4.77
N LEU A 138 -1.67 -4.90 -3.69
CA LEU A 138 -0.99 -5.77 -2.73
C LEU A 138 -0.56 -7.09 -3.36
N LYS A 139 -1.44 -7.74 -4.13
CA LYS A 139 -1.10 -9.00 -4.80
C LYS A 139 0.06 -8.83 -5.78
N ALA A 140 0.06 -7.77 -6.57
CA ALA A 140 1.05 -7.55 -7.63
C ALA A 140 2.43 -7.15 -7.11
N TYR A 141 2.52 -6.43 -5.99
CA TYR A 141 3.79 -5.83 -5.53
C TYR A 141 4.28 -6.33 -4.17
N TYR A 142 3.41 -6.92 -3.36
CA TYR A 142 3.75 -7.42 -2.01
C TYR A 142 3.66 -8.95 -1.90
N LEU A 143 2.87 -9.62 -2.76
CA LEU A 143 2.78 -11.09 -2.80
C LEU A 143 3.39 -11.74 -4.05
N LYS A 144 3.73 -10.97 -5.09
CA LYS A 144 4.33 -11.50 -6.33
C LYS A 144 5.70 -12.10 -6.09
#